data_AF-B0R9G4-F1
#
_entry.id   AF-B0R9G4-F1
#
_cell.length_a   1.000
_cell.length_b   1.000
_cell.length_c   1.000
_cell.angle_alpha   90.00
_cell.angle_beta   90.00
_cell.angle_gamma   90.00
#
_symmetry.space_group_name_H-M   'P 1'
#
loop_
_entity.id
_entity.type
_entity.pdbx_description
1 polymer ?
#
loop_
_entity_poly.entity_id
_entity_poly.type
_entity_poly.pdbx_seq_one_letter_code
_entity_poly.pdbx_strand_id
1 'polypeptide(L)'
;MTVDEAFYDVRERTENPAHASVEDVCELVRKRAQDPRDDHMNSHFDEAMADIVERHGIETVQTVIRRILVEHYPFRTATVDLEMRNVDGVWIGTAATGYLRELNSEQDS
;
A
#
# COMPACT_ATOMS: atom_id res chain seq x y z
N MET A 1 -18.91 -21.88 2.41
CA MET A 1 -18.28 -20.63 2.85
C MET A 1 -17.68 -20.03 1.60
N THR A 2 -18.39 -19.15 0.93
CA THR A 2 -17.80 -18.39 -0.17
C THR A 2 -16.72 -17.53 0.48
N VAL A 3 -15.47 -17.75 0.10
CA VAL A 3 -14.43 -16.78 0.40
C VAL A 3 -14.84 -15.59 -0.47
N ASP A 4 -15.60 -14.68 0.12
CA ASP A 4 -15.67 -13.33 -0.40
C ASP A 4 -14.22 -12.87 -0.31
N GLU A 5 -13.48 -13.02 -1.41
CA GLU A 5 -12.17 -12.38 -1.54
C GLU A 5 -12.48 -10.91 -1.38
N ALA A 6 -12.38 -10.40 -0.15
CA ALA A 6 -12.67 -9.01 0.17
C ALA A 6 -11.61 -8.19 -0.56
N PHE A 7 -11.96 -7.81 -1.77
CA PHE A 7 -11.07 -7.07 -2.63
C PHE A 7 -10.94 -5.65 -2.11
N TYR A 8 -9.85 -4.99 -2.47
CA TYR A 8 -9.59 -3.63 -2.02
C TYR A 8 -10.53 -2.65 -2.71
N ASP A 9 -11.12 -1.77 -1.90
CA ASP A 9 -11.92 -0.62 -2.35
C ASP A 9 -11.01 0.46 -2.95
N VAL A 10 -10.34 0.12 -4.05
CA VAL A 10 -9.45 1.00 -4.80
C VAL A 10 -10.11 1.36 -6.13
N ARG A 11 -10.01 2.63 -6.55
CA ARG A 11 -10.74 3.18 -7.70
C ARG A 11 -10.54 2.38 -8.99
N GLU A 12 -9.30 1.97 -9.28
CA GLU A 12 -8.94 1.22 -10.48
C GLU A 12 -9.63 -0.14 -10.58
N ARG A 13 -10.12 -0.64 -9.44
CA ARG A 13 -10.79 -1.93 -9.34
C ARG A 13 -12.32 -1.77 -9.22
N THR A 14 -12.79 -0.79 -8.46
CA THR A 14 -14.22 -0.59 -8.22
C THR A 14 -14.89 0.32 -9.23
N GLU A 15 -14.11 1.07 -10.01
CA GLU A 15 -14.57 2.15 -10.89
C GLU A 15 -15.33 3.27 -10.14
N ASN A 16 -15.33 3.24 -8.80
CA ASN A 16 -16.00 4.22 -7.96
C ASN A 16 -15.06 5.42 -7.73
N PRO A 17 -15.39 6.62 -8.23
CA PRO A 17 -14.55 7.80 -8.05
C PRO A 17 -14.40 8.22 -6.58
N ALA A 18 -15.34 7.82 -5.70
CA ALA A 18 -15.28 8.07 -4.26
C ALA A 18 -14.30 7.15 -3.51
N HIS A 19 -13.74 6.13 -4.18
CA HIS A 19 -12.63 5.36 -3.62
C HIS A 19 -11.31 6.03 -4.01
N ALA A 20 -10.33 5.97 -3.12
CA ALA A 20 -8.98 6.39 -3.40
C ALA A 20 -8.36 5.54 -4.52
N SER A 21 -7.53 6.18 -5.33
CA SER A 21 -6.77 5.53 -6.40
C SER A 21 -5.49 4.88 -5.87
N VAL A 22 -4.90 3.99 -6.67
CA VAL A 22 -3.56 3.47 -6.39
C VAL A 22 -2.55 4.62 -6.33
N GLU A 23 -2.72 5.65 -7.16
CA GLU A 23 -1.86 6.83 -7.15
C GLU A 23 -1.94 7.56 -5.80
N ASP A 24 -3.16 7.79 -5.26
CA ASP A 24 -3.34 8.42 -3.94
C ASP A 24 -2.62 7.62 -2.83
N VAL A 25 -2.72 6.29 -2.85
CA VAL A 25 -1.99 5.43 -1.90
C VAL A 25 -0.49 5.56 -2.07
N CYS A 26 0.00 5.56 -3.32
CA CYS A 26 1.42 5.71 -3.63
C CYS A 26 1.98 7.08 -3.18
N GLU A 27 1.20 8.15 -3.35
CA GLU A 27 1.55 9.48 -2.87
C GLU A 27 1.60 9.54 -1.34
N LEU A 28 0.63 8.93 -0.66
CA LEU A 28 0.63 8.86 0.80
C LEU A 28 1.84 8.06 1.31
N VAL A 29 2.16 6.91 0.70
CA VAL A 29 3.38 6.15 1.00
C VAL A 29 4.62 7.01 0.84
N ARG A 30 4.75 7.74 -0.27
CA ARG A 30 5.90 8.63 -0.51
C ARG A 30 6.00 9.70 0.58
N LYS A 31 4.87 10.33 0.94
CA LYS A 31 4.81 11.36 1.98
C LYS A 31 5.23 10.80 3.33
N ARG A 32 4.67 9.66 3.75
CA ARG A 32 4.99 9.01 5.03
C ARG A 32 6.41 8.46 5.10
N ALA A 33 6.96 7.99 3.97
CA ALA A 33 8.36 7.57 3.90
C ALA A 33 9.34 8.74 4.01
N GLN A 34 8.98 9.92 3.48
CA GLN A 34 9.79 11.14 3.56
C GLN A 34 9.68 11.85 4.91
N ASP A 35 8.50 11.82 5.51
CA ASP A 35 8.16 12.47 6.78
C ASP A 35 7.29 11.51 7.62
N PRO A 36 7.91 10.50 8.26
CA PRO A 36 7.19 9.58 9.12
C PRO A 36 6.51 10.33 10.27
N ARG A 37 5.27 9.95 10.60
CA ARG A 37 4.56 10.58 11.72
C ARG A 37 5.16 10.16 13.05
N ASP A 38 5.44 11.12 13.91
CA ASP A 38 5.67 10.87 15.34
C ASP A 38 4.35 10.63 16.09
N ASP A 39 4.40 9.82 17.14
CA ASP A 39 3.29 9.56 18.09
C ASP A 39 1.95 9.17 17.44
N HIS A 40 2.01 8.49 16.29
CA HIS A 40 0.85 7.94 15.60
C HIS A 40 0.82 6.42 15.75
N MET A 41 -0.38 5.83 15.92
CA MET A 41 -0.54 4.37 16.10
C MET A 41 0.10 3.54 14.98
N ASN A 42 0.18 4.12 13.77
CA ASN A 42 0.77 3.50 12.58
C ASN A 42 2.16 4.06 12.22
N SER A 43 2.84 4.81 13.09
CA SER A 43 4.17 5.39 12.80
C SER A 43 5.20 4.34 12.39
N HIS A 44 5.15 3.14 12.99
CA HIS A 44 6.02 2.03 12.64
C HIS A 44 5.88 1.57 11.18
N PHE A 45 4.72 1.76 10.55
CA PHE A 45 4.56 1.51 9.11
C PHE A 45 5.21 2.61 8.29
N ASP A 46 5.09 3.87 8.72
CA ASP A 46 5.72 5.00 8.05
C ASP A 46 7.26 4.84 8.06
N GLU A 47 7.84 4.47 9.21
CA GLU A 47 9.27 4.14 9.36
C GLU A 47 9.69 2.94 8.48
N ALA A 48 8.93 1.85 8.51
CA ALA A 48 9.22 0.69 7.66
C ALA A 48 9.18 1.05 6.17
N MET A 49 8.24 1.91 5.76
CA MET A 49 8.15 2.38 4.38
C MET A 49 9.33 3.31 4.02
N ALA A 50 9.82 4.13 4.95
CA ALA A 50 11.04 4.92 4.75
C ALA A 50 12.24 4.01 4.43
N ASP A 51 12.48 2.99 5.25
CA ASP A 51 13.58 2.03 5.06
C ASP A 51 13.43 1.22 3.76
N ILE A 52 12.20 0.84 3.39
CA ILE A 52 11.94 0.07 2.17
C ILE A 52 12.14 0.94 0.94
N VAL A 53 11.65 2.18 0.95
CA VAL A 53 11.80 3.13 -0.16
C VAL A 53 13.27 3.52 -0.34
N GLU A 54 14.03 3.72 0.75
CA GLU A 54 15.47 3.97 0.68
C GLU A 54 16.21 2.81 0.02
N ARG A 55 15.86 1.57 0.36
CA ARG A 55 16.52 0.36 -0.17
C ARG A 55 16.18 0.05 -1.62
N HIS A 56 14.92 0.22 -2.02
CA HIS A 56 14.39 -0.31 -3.28
C HIS A 56 13.92 0.75 -4.27
N GLY A 57 13.85 2.01 -3.84
CA GLY A 57 13.28 3.09 -4.62
C GLY A 57 11.74 3.09 -4.62
N ILE A 58 11.16 4.29 -4.75
CA ILE A 58 9.71 4.46 -4.68
C ILE A 58 8.99 3.76 -5.84
N GLU A 59 9.56 3.74 -7.05
CA GLU A 59 8.94 3.12 -8.23
C GLU A 59 8.75 1.60 -8.08
N THR A 60 9.74 0.93 -7.48
CA THR A 60 9.66 -0.51 -7.15
C THR A 60 8.55 -0.77 -6.14
N VAL A 61 8.45 0.08 -5.11
CA VAL A 61 7.40 0.00 -4.09
C VAL A 61 6.02 0.22 -4.71
N GLN A 62 5.86 1.22 -5.58
CA GLN A 62 4.60 1.48 -6.30
C GLN A 62 4.17 0.29 -7.16
N THR A 63 5.12 -0.39 -7.79
CA THR A 63 4.87 -1.63 -8.53
C THR A 63 4.28 -2.72 -7.63
N VAL A 64 4.85 -2.92 -6.44
CA VAL A 64 4.33 -3.88 -5.45
C VAL A 64 2.94 -3.49 -4.97
N ILE A 65 2.70 -2.21 -4.68
CA ILE A 65 1.38 -1.71 -4.26
C ILE A 65 0.33 -2.00 -5.32
N ARG A 66 0.61 -1.70 -6.59
CA ARG A 66 -0.31 -1.98 -7.69
C ARG A 66 -0.61 -3.48 -7.82
N ARG A 67 0.43 -4.33 -7.74
CA ARG A 67 0.26 -5.78 -7.78
C ARG A 67 -0.67 -6.29 -6.69
N ILE A 68 -0.58 -5.72 -5.49
CA ILE A 68 -1.43 -6.11 -4.36
C ILE A 68 -2.85 -5.59 -4.51
N LEU A 69 -3.01 -4.28 -4.72
CA LEU A 69 -4.31 -3.62 -4.66
C LEU A 69 -5.17 -3.89 -5.91
N VAL A 70 -4.54 -4.03 -7.08
CA VAL A 70 -5.23 -4.16 -8.39
C VAL A 70 -5.09 -5.56 -8.97
N GLU A 71 -3.89 -6.12 -8.97
CA GLU A 71 -3.63 -7.41 -9.64
C GLU A 71 -3.83 -8.63 -8.72
N HIS A 72 -4.21 -8.40 -7.46
CA HIS A 72 -4.54 -9.43 -6.46
C HIS A 72 -3.39 -10.39 -6.14
N TYR A 73 -2.15 -9.92 -6.26
CA TYR A 73 -1.01 -10.68 -5.79
C TYR A 73 -1.06 -10.79 -4.26
N PRO A 74 -0.91 -12.01 -3.71
CA PRO A 74 -0.60 -12.17 -2.30
C PRO A 74 0.65 -11.35 -1.93
N PHE A 75 0.69 -10.78 -0.73
CA PHE A 75 1.74 -9.84 -0.33
C PHE A 75 3.16 -10.39 -0.52
N ARG A 76 3.36 -11.68 -0.19
CA ARG A 76 4.67 -12.34 -0.32
C ARG A 76 5.12 -12.45 -1.77
N THR A 77 4.20 -12.72 -2.69
CA THR A 77 4.50 -12.97 -4.11
C THR A 77 4.42 -11.71 -4.95
N ALA A 78 3.88 -10.60 -4.43
CA ALA A 78 3.87 -9.31 -5.12
C ALA A 78 5.28 -8.76 -5.42
N THR A 79 6.30 -9.28 -4.74
CA THR A 79 7.73 -8.98 -4.97
C THR A 79 8.39 -9.83 -6.04
N VAL A 80 7.65 -10.73 -6.70
CA VAL A 80 8.19 -11.61 -7.75
C VAL A 80 8.90 -10.82 -8.84
N ASP A 81 10.05 -11.32 -9.30
CA ASP A 81 10.90 -10.68 -10.32
C ASP A 81 11.42 -9.27 -9.94
N LEU A 82 11.33 -8.89 -8.66
CA LEU A 82 11.98 -7.70 -8.09
C LEU A 82 13.15 -8.16 -7.20
N GLU A 83 14.18 -7.34 -7.07
CA GLU A 83 15.29 -7.56 -6.13
C GLU A 83 14.88 -7.27 -4.67
N MET A 84 13.70 -7.76 -4.26
CA MET A 84 13.08 -7.54 -2.97
C MET A 84 12.88 -8.85 -2.23
N ARG A 85 12.91 -8.79 -0.90
CA ARG A 85 12.57 -9.96 -0.07
C ARG A 85 11.05 -10.06 0.04
N ASN A 86 10.53 -11.28 0.09
CA ASN A 86 9.10 -11.51 0.34
C ASN A 86 8.57 -10.82 1.61
N VAL A 87 9.42 -10.63 2.62
CA VAL A 87 9.06 -9.90 3.85
C VAL A 87 8.82 -8.41 3.59
N ASP A 88 9.57 -7.80 2.65
CA ASP A 88 9.34 -6.41 2.27
C ASP A 88 7.96 -6.28 1.57
N GLY A 89 7.54 -7.28 0.79
CA GLY A 89 6.19 -7.35 0.22
C GLY A 89 5.06 -7.42 1.26
N VAL A 90 5.30 -8.13 2.38
CA VAL A 90 4.35 -8.16 3.51
C VAL A 90 4.22 -6.77 4.14
N TRP A 91 5.33 -6.10 4.41
CA TRP A 91 5.32 -4.74 4.96
C TRP A 91 4.60 -3.76 4.04
N ILE A 92 4.92 -3.79 2.74
CA ILE A 92 4.27 -2.93 1.73
C ILE A 92 2.76 -3.21 1.69
N GLY A 93 2.35 -4.48 1.63
CA GLY A 93 0.94 -4.83 1.57
C GLY A 93 0.14 -4.39 2.79
N THR A 94 0.70 -4.59 3.98
CA THR A 94 0.07 -4.17 5.23
C THR A 94 -0.05 -2.65 5.32
N ALA A 95 1.03 -1.91 5.03
CA ALA A 95 1.02 -0.45 5.06
C ALA A 95 0.05 0.13 4.02
N ALA A 96 0.12 -0.33 2.76
CA ALA A 96 -0.74 0.14 1.68
C ALA A 96 -2.23 -0.13 1.95
N THR A 97 -2.57 -1.28 2.53
CA THR A 97 -3.95 -1.58 2.94
C THR A 97 -4.42 -0.64 4.06
N GLY A 98 -3.55 -0.34 5.03
CA GLY A 98 -3.84 0.60 6.10
C GLY A 98 -4.08 2.02 5.57
N TYR A 99 -3.20 2.49 4.69
CA TYR A 99 -3.28 3.81 4.06
C TYR A 99 -4.49 3.94 3.14
N LEU A 100 -4.84 2.91 2.38
CA LEU A 100 -6.06 2.90 1.57
C LEU A 100 -7.31 3.10 2.44
N ARG A 101 -7.36 2.45 3.61
CA ARG A 101 -8.47 2.63 4.57
C ARG A 101 -8.49 4.03 5.17
N GLU A 102 -7.33 4.59 5.52
CA GLU A 102 -7.19 5.99 5.96
C GLU A 102 -7.80 6.93 4.92
N LEU A 103 -7.36 6.83 3.66
CA LEU A 103 -7.83 7.66 2.55
C LEU A 103 -9.33 7.52 2.28
N ASN A 104 -9.86 6.29 2.26
CA ASN A 104 -11.29 6.08 2.04
C ASN A 104 -12.15 6.57 3.22
N SER A 105 -11.66 6.48 4.47
CA SER A 105 -12.39 6.97 5.63
C SER A 105 -12.43 8.50 5.70
N GLU A 106 -11.37 9.17 5.25
CA GLU A 106 -11.33 10.64 5.16
C GLU A 106 -12.28 11.19 4.09
N GLN A 107 -12.59 10.41 3.04
CA GLN A 107 -13.51 10.81 1.98
C GLN A 107 -15.00 10.66 2.33
N ASP A 108 -15.32 9.85 3.34
CA ASP A 108 -16.68 9.67 3.88
C ASP A 108 -17.08 10.72 4.94
N SER A 109 -16.19 11.69 5.24
CA SER A 109 -16.38 12.74 6.27
C SER A 109 -16.80 14.11 5.74
#